data_AF-A0A925BEW4-F1
#
_entry.id   AF-A0A925BEW4-F1
#
_cell.length_a   1.000
_cell.length_b   1.000
_cell.length_c   1.000
_cell.angle_alpha   90.00
_cell.angle_beta   90.00
_cell.angle_gamma   90.00
#
_symmetry.space_group_name_H-M   'P 1'
#
loop_
_entity.id
_entity.type
_entity.pdbx_description
1 polymer ?
#
loop_
_entity_poly.entity_id
_entity_poly.type
_entity_poly.pdbx_seq_one_letter_code
_entity_poly.pdbx_strand_id
1 'polypeptide(L)'
;MSSASPNWLSVLLAAGMGSGVGIMLYDLYADETYNLNFHSERENWVSGLDFNADGRLLAVGYGTGDGGGDGTVRLWSILNGVG
;
A
#
# COMPACT_ATOMS: atom_id res chain seq x y z
N MET A 1 6.88 5.18 -5.46
CA MET A 1 7.73 4.17 -4.80
C MET A 1 7.18 2.80 -5.13
N SER A 2 8.03 1.78 -5.27
CA SER A 2 7.60 0.43 -5.68
C SER A 2 8.28 -0.63 -4.82
N SER A 3 7.56 -1.70 -4.49
CA SER A 3 8.08 -2.89 -3.82
C SER A 3 7.55 -4.14 -4.51
N ALA A 4 8.33 -5.22 -4.49
CA ALA A 4 7.95 -6.50 -5.08
C ALA A 4 7.72 -7.51 -3.96
N SER A 5 6.70 -8.35 -4.11
CA SER A 5 6.47 -9.45 -3.18
C SER A 5 7.61 -10.49 -3.31
N PRO A 6 8.13 -11.06 -2.20
CA PRO A 6 9.20 -12.07 -2.22
C PRO A 6 8.85 -13.35 -3.00
N ASN A 7 7.55 -13.61 -3.23
CA ASN A 7 7.07 -14.78 -3.96
C ASN A 7 6.94 -14.58 -5.48
N TRP A 8 7.32 -13.41 -6.01
CA TRP A 8 7.26 -13.05 -7.44
C TRP A 8 5.87 -13.10 -8.09
N LEU A 9 4.80 -13.24 -7.30
CA LEU A 9 3.42 -13.39 -7.80
C LEU A 9 2.68 -12.04 -7.90
N SER A 10 3.19 -10.99 -7.26
CA SER A 10 2.55 -9.68 -7.27
C SER A 10 3.58 -8.54 -7.24
N VAL A 11 3.27 -7.45 -7.92
CA VAL A 11 4.05 -6.21 -7.90
C VAL A 11 3.17 -5.11 -7.30
N LEU A 12 3.71 -4.40 -6.30
CA LEU A 12 3.02 -3.26 -5.72
C LEU A 12 3.59 -1.97 -6.29
N LEU A 13 2.70 -1.15 -6.84
CA LEU A 13 3.01 0.18 -7.33
C LEU A 13 2.23 1.18 -6.48
N ALA A 14 2.93 2.03 -5.73
CA ALA A 14 2.29 3.18 -5.13
C ALA A 14 2.70 4.45 -5.85
N ALA A 15 1.67 5.13 -6.32
CA ALA A 15 1.73 6.49 -6.81
C ALA A 15 0.99 7.39 -5.81
N GLY A 16 1.74 8.14 -4.99
CA GLY A 16 1.17 9.28 -4.29
C GLY A 16 1.08 10.43 -5.30
N MET A 17 -0.10 10.66 -5.88
CA MET A 17 -0.31 11.79 -6.78
C MET A 17 -1.43 12.66 -6.23
N GLY A 18 -1.06 13.82 -5.68
CA GLY A 18 -1.89 15.02 -5.44
C GLY A 18 -3.30 14.83 -4.88
N SER A 19 -3.53 15.34 -3.66
CA SER A 19 -4.83 15.42 -2.94
C SER A 19 -5.55 14.10 -2.63
N GLY A 20 -5.11 12.97 -3.19
CA GLY A 20 -5.58 11.64 -2.82
C GLY A 20 -4.42 10.65 -2.74
N VAL A 21 -4.47 9.73 -1.77
CA VAL A 21 -3.49 8.66 -1.64
C VAL A 21 -4.02 7.40 -2.32
N GLY A 22 -3.44 7.06 -3.48
CA GLY A 22 -3.74 5.82 -4.19
C GLY A 22 -2.62 4.78 -4.01
N ILE A 23 -2.98 3.58 -3.57
CA ILE A 23 -2.09 2.42 -3.58
C ILE A 23 -2.71 1.39 -4.49
N MET A 24 -1.98 0.97 -5.52
CA MET A 24 -2.41 -0.08 -6.43
C MET A 24 -1.60 -1.34 -6.18
N LEU A 25 -2.31 -2.44 -5.99
CA LEU A 25 -1.75 -3.79 -6.02
C LEU A 25 -2.07 -4.39 -7.37
N TYR A 26 -1.03 -4.82 -8.09
CA TYR A 26 -1.18 -5.54 -9.33
C TYR A 26 -0.81 -7.01 -9.12
N ASP A 27 -1.79 -7.88 -9.27
CA ASP A 27 -1.61 -9.33 -9.26
C ASP A 27 -1.28 -9.79 -10.67
N LEU A 28 -0.03 -10.22 -10.87
CA LEU A 28 0.47 -10.66 -12.17
C LEU A 28 -0.07 -12.04 -12.57
N TYR A 29 -0.50 -12.84 -11.61
CA TYR A 29 -1.03 -14.18 -11.86
C TYR A 29 -2.49 -14.13 -12.26
N ALA A 30 -3.29 -13.34 -11.54
CA ALA A 30 -4.71 -13.16 -11.82
C ALA A 30 -4.97 -12.17 -12.97
N ASP A 31 -3.97 -11.36 -13.35
CA ASP A 31 -4.13 -10.18 -14.22
C ASP A 31 -5.18 -9.21 -13.66
N GLU A 32 -5.12 -8.99 -12.34
CA GLU A 32 -6.08 -8.18 -11.60
C GLU A 32 -5.40 -6.98 -10.94
N THR A 33 -6.15 -5.87 -10.86
CA THR A 33 -5.71 -4.66 -10.17
C THR A 33 -6.63 -4.35 -9.00
N TYR A 34 -6.05 -4.15 -7.84
CA TYR A 34 -6.76 -3.79 -6.62
C TYR A 34 -6.37 -2.37 -6.19
N ASN A 35 -7.38 -1.51 -6.01
CA ASN A 35 -7.20 -0.18 -5.44
C ASN A 35 -7.34 -0.24 -3.92
N LEU A 36 -6.24 -0.03 -3.21
CA LEU A 36 -6.21 0.02 -1.75
C LEU A 36 -6.41 1.46 -1.27
N ASN A 37 -7.69 1.83 -1.10
CA ASN A 37 -8.09 3.12 -0.55
C ASN A 37 -8.26 3.03 0.97
N PHE A 38 -7.19 2.68 1.66
CA PHE A 38 -7.18 2.56 3.11
C PHE A 38 -6.26 3.65 3.68
N HIS A 39 -6.82 4.85 3.82
CA HIS A 39 -6.13 5.97 4.45
C HIS A 39 -7.18 6.87 5.10
N SER A 40 -6.75 7.73 6.03
CA SER A 40 -7.59 8.78 6.62
C SER A 40 -7.39 10.11 5.89
N GLU A 41 -8.28 11.06 6.12
CA GLU A 41 -8.19 12.43 5.59
C GLU A 41 -6.91 13.17 6.00
N ARG A 42 -6.20 12.70 7.04
CA ARG A 42 -4.94 13.30 7.50
C ARG A 42 -3.69 12.70 6.85
N GLU A 43 -3.85 11.61 6.10
CA GLU A 43 -2.76 10.86 5.47
C GLU A 43 -2.66 11.30 4.01
N ASN A 44 -1.76 12.24 3.73
CA ASN A 44 -1.76 13.00 2.47
C ASN A 44 -0.86 12.39 1.39
N TRP A 45 0.10 11.55 1.77
CA TRP A 45 0.94 10.79 0.85
C TRP A 45 1.48 9.52 1.50
N VAL A 46 1.84 8.54 0.67
CA VAL A 46 2.59 7.36 1.10
C VAL A 46 4.07 7.74 1.24
N SER A 47 4.66 7.46 2.41
CA SER A 47 6.08 7.68 2.69
C SER A 47 6.92 6.40 2.59
N GLY A 48 6.31 5.22 2.70
CA GLY A 48 6.99 3.93 2.55
C GLY A 48 6.00 2.77 2.46
N LEU A 49 6.42 1.68 1.82
CA LEU A 49 5.64 0.45 1.67
C LEU A 49 6.56 -0.75 1.76
N ASP A 50 6.13 -1.78 2.47
CA ASP A 50 6.82 -3.05 2.46
C ASP A 50 5.90 -4.23 2.75
N PHE A 51 6.21 -5.38 2.16
CA PHE A 51 5.57 -6.63 2.51
C PHE A 51 6.28 -7.26 3.69
N ASN A 52 5.54 -7.99 4.52
CA ASN A 52 6.17 -8.94 5.42
C ASN A 52 6.75 -10.12 4.62
N ALA A 53 7.62 -10.91 5.26
CA ALA A 53 8.39 -11.96 4.58
C ALA A 53 7.55 -13.04 3.86
N ASP A 54 6.32 -13.28 4.30
CA ASP A 54 5.41 -14.26 3.69
C ASP A 54 4.44 -13.64 2.66
N GLY A 55 4.49 -12.33 2.45
CA GLY A 55 3.66 -11.60 1.50
C GLY A 55 2.19 -11.41 1.91
N ARG A 56 1.79 -11.82 3.12
CA ARG A 56 0.39 -11.78 3.58
C ARG A 56 0.02 -10.49 4.30
N LEU A 57 1.00 -9.67 4.66
CA LEU A 57 0.79 -8.35 5.26
C LEU A 57 1.53 -7.30 4.45
N LEU A 58 0.85 -6.20 4.19
CA LEU A 58 1.43 -4.99 3.63
C LEU A 58 1.48 -3.92 4.73
N ALA A 59 2.66 -3.40 5.00
CA ALA A 59 2.87 -2.21 5.81
C ALA A 59 2.89 -0.97 4.92
N VAL A 60 2.14 0.04 5.30
CA VAL A 60 2.09 1.33 4.61
C VAL A 60 2.35 2.46 5.59
N GLY A 61 3.41 3.22 5.34
CA GLY A 61 3.68 4.47 6.03
C GLY A 61 3.04 5.66 5.32
N TYR A 62 2.42 6.55 6.09
CA TYR A 62 1.82 7.78 5.58
C TYR A 62 2.45 9.02 6.24
N GLY A 63 2.59 10.08 5.44
CA GLY A 63 2.91 11.41 5.95
C GLY A 63 1.65 12.25 6.17
N THR A 64 1.71 13.17 7.13
CA THR A 64 0.68 14.19 7.34
C THR A 64 1.09 15.48 6.63
N GLY A 65 0.15 16.18 5.99
CA GLY A 65 0.44 17.42 5.29
C GLY A 65 0.43 18.68 6.15
N ASP A 66 0.24 18.55 7.46
CA ASP A 66 0.26 19.67 8.41
C ASP A 66 1.67 20.03 8.92
N GLY A 67 2.71 19.32 8.44
CA GLY A 67 4.11 19.66 8.71
C GLY A 67 4.57 19.39 10.15
N GLY A 68 3.73 18.77 10.99
CA GLY A 68 4.04 18.55 12.41
C GLY A 68 3.33 17.37 13.08
N GLY A 69 2.55 16.57 12.36
CA GLY A 69 1.90 15.37 12.89
C GLY A 69 2.84 14.15 12.93
N ASP A 70 2.61 13.25 13.88
CA ASP A 70 3.21 11.93 13.86
C ASP A 70 2.69 11.16 12.64
N GLY A 71 3.61 10.63 11.82
CA GLY A 71 3.25 9.75 10.71
C GLY A 71 2.62 8.46 11.21
N THR A 72 1.71 7.88 10.42
CA THR A 72 1.06 6.62 10.74
C THR A 72 1.67 5.49 9.93
N VAL A 73 1.74 4.30 10.54
CA VAL A 73 1.92 3.05 9.82
C VAL A 73 0.64 2.26 9.95
N ARG A 74 0.11 1.81 8.82
CA ARG A 74 -1.04 0.92 8.79
C ARG A 74 -0.66 -0.43 8.22
N LEU A 75 -1.30 -1.48 8.72
CA LEU A 75 -1.13 -2.85 8.24
C LEU A 75 -2.39 -3.28 7.49
N TRP A 76 -2.18 -3.86 6.32
CA TRP A 76 -3.24 -4.45 5.51
C TRP A 76 -2.99 -5.95 5.34
N SER A 77 -4.01 -6.75 5.60
CA SER A 77 -3.94 -8.20 5.38
C SER A 77 -4.27 -8.51 3.93
N ILE A 78 -3.27 -9.03 3.22
CA ILE A 78 -3.40 -9.61 1.88
C ILE A 78 -3.86 -11.06 2.09
N LEU A 79 -5.10 -11.24 2.56
CA LEU A 79 -5.74 -12.54 2.44
C LEU A 79 -6.18 -12.64 0.99
N ASN A 80 -5.58 -13.57 0.24
CA ASN A 80 -6.13 -14.00 -1.04
C ASN A 80 -7.63 -14.17 -0.85
N GLY A 81 -8.43 -13.41 -1.60
CA GLY A 81 -9.87 -13.53 -1.56
C GLY A 81 -10.26 -14.98 -1.84
N VAL A 82 -10.58 -15.71 -0.78
CA VAL A 82 -11.35 -16.94 -0.87
C VAL A 82 -12.63 -16.68 -0.12
N GLY A 83 -13.60 -16.20 -0.90
CA GLY A 83 -14.99 -15.98 -0.59
C GLY A 83 -15.72 -15.65 -1.88
#